data_AF-D5MSV0-F1
#
_entry.id   AF-D5MSV0-F1
#
_cell.length_a   1.000
_cell.length_b   1.000
_cell.length_c   1.000
_cell.angle_alpha   90.00
_cell.angle_beta   90.00
_cell.angle_gamma   90.00
#
_symmetry.space_group_name_H-M   'P 1'
#
loop_
_entity.id
_entity.type
_entity.pdbx_description
1 polymer ?
#
loop_
_entity_poly.entity_id
_entity_poly.type
_entity_poly.pdbx_seq_one_letter_code
_entity_poly.pdbx_strand_id
1 'polypeptide(L)'
;MPSYEIHEKGKDTGRKRHRVYSAPTEEDATKLAEADGTSVEAVSEIPPEPPTERQISYARDLAISVPSNATKDDLSDLISLKIDRDKPATERHKAFGRSYGLDFTNYIGKKALFNRIHAALIAPGREKQLLSWFTFRVYRELAGGAENAPITGPSDPIIEEIAAQLSTDEKILKSVRRYEGADLIWFGEWTAPNGTVHNGGSKRTSAYKEAAALLKQRAKLPEGTNKSSRSSAQQGGRAAVTATESKGCLSVIALAFALPALAYTVVWLRDHFA
;
A
#
# COMPACT_ATOMS: atom_id res chain seq x y z
N MET A 1 16.21 -9.78 -8.72
CA MET A 1 17.61 -9.31 -8.73
C MET A 1 18.50 -10.51 -8.96
N PRO A 2 19.55 -10.41 -9.79
CA PRO A 2 20.54 -11.47 -9.94
C PRO A 2 21.13 -11.88 -8.59
N SER A 3 21.56 -13.13 -8.50
CA SER A 3 22.27 -13.68 -7.34
C SER A 3 23.66 -14.08 -7.79
N TYR A 4 24.66 -13.73 -6.99
CA TYR A 4 26.06 -14.01 -7.26
C TYR A 4 26.62 -14.88 -6.14
N GLU A 5 27.24 -15.99 -6.50
CA GLU A 5 28.05 -16.77 -5.58
C GLU A 5 29.46 -16.18 -5.55
N ILE A 6 29.91 -15.80 -4.36
CA ILE A 6 31.25 -15.26 -4.13
C ILE A 6 32.05 -16.32 -3.38
N HIS A 7 33.12 -16.78 -4.02
CA HIS A 7 34.10 -17.68 -3.41
C HIS A 7 35.11 -16.87 -2.60
N GLU A 8 35.26 -17.24 -1.34
CA GLU A 8 36.04 -16.55 -0.33
C GLU A 8 37.11 -17.47 0.24
N LYS A 9 38.20 -16.89 0.77
CA LYS A 9 39.17 -17.59 1.61
C LYS A 9 39.37 -16.81 2.90
N GLY A 10 39.10 -17.46 4.04
CA GLY A 10 39.27 -16.82 5.35
C GLY A 10 40.73 -16.45 5.60
N LYS A 11 41.02 -15.16 5.83
CA LYS A 11 42.39 -14.62 6.00
C LYS A 11 43.21 -15.37 7.07
N ASP A 12 42.57 -15.84 8.14
CA ASP A 12 43.25 -16.51 9.27
C ASP A 12 43.25 -18.04 9.20
N THR A 13 42.30 -18.66 8.50
CA THR A 13 42.11 -20.13 8.53
C THR A 13 42.43 -20.81 7.20
N GLY A 14 42.57 -20.03 6.12
CA GLY A 14 42.74 -20.54 4.76
C GLY A 14 41.56 -21.36 4.23
N ARG A 15 40.45 -21.47 4.99
CA ARG A 15 39.27 -22.24 4.60
C ARG A 15 38.50 -21.50 3.53
N LYS A 16 38.20 -22.21 2.44
CA LYS A 16 37.30 -21.74 1.40
C LYS A 16 35.88 -21.64 1.96
N ARG A 17 35.21 -20.54 1.66
CA ARG A 17 33.79 -20.34 1.90
C ARG A 17 33.15 -19.87 0.60
N HIS A 18 31.85 -20.04 0.49
CA HIS A 18 31.06 -19.39 -0.53
C HIS A 18 29.88 -18.72 0.16
N ARG A 19 29.51 -17.55 -0.33
CA ARG A 19 28.32 -16.82 0.10
C ARG A 19 27.57 -16.33 -1.12
N VAL A 20 26.26 -16.30 -1.02
CA VAL A 20 25.39 -15.81 -2.09
C VAL A 20 24.95 -14.41 -1.74
N TYR A 21 25.16 -13.47 -2.66
CA TYR A 21 24.74 -12.08 -2.54
C TYR A 21 23.79 -11.75 -3.68
N SER A 22 22.64 -11.16 -3.37
CA SER A 22 21.75 -10.61 -4.39
C SER A 22 22.15 -9.17 -4.68
N ALA A 23 22.47 -8.86 -5.92
CA ALA A 23 22.88 -7.52 -6.33
C ALA A 23 22.52 -7.24 -7.80
N PRO A 24 22.45 -5.97 -8.23
CA PRO A 24 22.18 -5.63 -9.63
C PRO A 24 23.33 -6.00 -10.58
N THR A 25 24.57 -5.99 -10.07
CA THR A 25 25.79 -6.25 -10.81
C THR A 25 26.78 -7.07 -9.98
N GLU A 26 27.73 -7.71 -10.65
CA GLU A 26 28.86 -8.41 -10.02
C GLU A 26 29.69 -7.46 -9.13
N GLU A 27 29.88 -6.21 -9.58
CA GLU A 27 30.61 -5.19 -8.83
C GLU A 27 29.89 -4.82 -7.52
N ASP A 28 28.56 -4.69 -7.57
CA ASP A 28 27.76 -4.43 -6.38
C ASP A 28 27.77 -5.62 -5.41
N ALA A 29 27.71 -6.85 -5.93
CA ALA A 29 27.85 -8.06 -5.12
C ALA A 29 29.23 -8.13 -4.43
N THR A 30 30.28 -7.76 -5.16
CA THR A 30 31.65 -7.70 -4.64
C THR A 30 31.78 -6.67 -3.52
N LYS A 31 31.24 -5.46 -3.70
CA LYS A 31 31.22 -4.42 -2.66
C LYS A 31 30.47 -4.87 -1.41
N LEU A 32 29.36 -5.59 -1.56
CA LEU A 32 28.63 -6.17 -0.43
C LEU A 32 29.47 -7.21 0.32
N ALA A 33 30.17 -8.08 -0.40
CA ALA A 33 31.07 -9.06 0.22
C ALA A 33 32.27 -8.39 0.93
N GLU A 34 32.90 -7.40 0.31
CA GLU A 34 34.02 -6.67 0.91
C GLU A 34 33.61 -5.93 2.20
N ALA A 35 32.42 -5.32 2.21
CA ALA A 35 31.86 -4.67 3.40
C ALA A 35 31.66 -5.64 4.58
N ASP A 36 31.40 -6.92 4.28
CA ASP A 36 31.32 -8.01 5.26
C ASP A 36 32.70 -8.54 5.72
N GLY A 37 33.80 -7.91 5.27
CA GLY A 37 35.17 -8.25 5.66
C GLY A 37 35.81 -9.37 4.85
N THR A 38 35.23 -9.70 3.69
CA THR A 38 35.67 -10.80 2.83
C THR A 38 36.72 -10.38 1.80
N SER A 39 37.67 -11.28 1.48
CA SER A 39 38.52 -11.19 0.28
C SER A 39 37.90 -12.04 -0.82
N VAL A 40 37.49 -11.40 -1.92
CA VAL A 40 36.85 -12.06 -3.08
C VAL A 40 37.92 -12.77 -3.93
N GLU A 41 37.77 -14.07 -4.14
CA GLU A 41 38.65 -14.85 -5.04
C GLU A 41 38.01 -15.07 -6.42
N ALA A 42 36.69 -15.28 -6.47
CA ALA A 42 35.93 -15.44 -7.71
C ALA A 42 34.46 -15.11 -7.47
N VAL A 43 33.78 -14.62 -8.50
CA VAL A 43 32.34 -14.36 -8.50
C VAL A 43 31.71 -15.10 -9.68
N SER A 44 30.57 -15.76 -9.45
CA SER A 44 29.78 -16.42 -10.48
C SER A 44 28.30 -16.04 -10.34
N GLU A 45 27.65 -15.70 -11.46
CA GLU A 45 26.21 -15.47 -11.45
C GLU A 45 25.46 -16.80 -11.36
N ILE A 46 24.55 -16.90 -10.41
CA ILE A 46 23.67 -18.06 -10.24
C ILE A 46 22.47 -17.87 -11.18
N PRO A 47 22.22 -18.81 -12.11
CA PRO A 47 21.05 -18.72 -12.96
C PRO A 47 19.77 -18.80 -12.11
N PRO A 48 18.72 -18.06 -12.48
CA PRO A 48 17.48 -18.05 -11.70
C PRO A 48 16.84 -19.44 -11.69
N GLU A 49 16.27 -19.82 -10.54
CA GLU A 49 15.63 -21.11 -10.39
C GLU A 49 14.41 -21.24 -11.33
N PRO A 50 14.29 -22.34 -12.09
CA PRO A 50 13.09 -22.61 -12.85
C PRO A 50 11.91 -22.92 -11.91
N PRO A 51 10.65 -22.81 -12.37
CA PRO A 51 9.50 -23.11 -11.55
C PRO A 51 9.43 -24.60 -11.21
N THR A 52 9.03 -24.91 -9.98
CA THR A 52 8.86 -26.29 -9.52
C THR A 52 7.68 -26.97 -10.21
N GLU A 53 7.69 -28.30 -10.33
CA GLU A 53 6.59 -29.07 -10.91
C GLU A 53 5.26 -28.81 -10.19
N ARG A 54 5.32 -28.58 -8.87
CA ARG A 54 4.15 -28.21 -8.05
C ARG A 54 3.56 -26.87 -8.47
N GLN A 55 4.40 -25.84 -8.69
CA GLN A 55 3.93 -24.54 -9.17
C GLN A 55 3.37 -24.64 -10.58
N ILE A 56 4.02 -25.40 -11.47
CA ILE A 56 3.54 -25.60 -12.85
C ILE A 56 2.18 -26.29 -12.86
N SER A 57 2.03 -27.35 -12.06
CA SER A 57 0.76 -28.06 -11.92
C SER A 57 -0.33 -27.12 -11.39
N TYR A 58 -0.04 -26.38 -10.31
CA TYR A 58 -1.02 -25.50 -9.71
C TYR A 58 -1.40 -24.32 -10.62
N ALA A 59 -0.44 -23.75 -11.34
CA ALA A 59 -0.71 -22.73 -12.35
C ALA A 59 -1.63 -23.24 -13.46
N ARG A 60 -1.46 -24.50 -13.89
CA ARG A 60 -2.35 -25.16 -14.86
C ARG A 60 -3.77 -25.28 -14.31
N ASP A 61 -3.93 -25.69 -13.06
CA ASP A 61 -5.24 -25.81 -12.40
C ASP A 61 -5.96 -24.45 -12.30
N LEU A 62 -5.19 -23.38 -12.13
CA LEU A 62 -5.67 -21.99 -12.12
C LEU A 62 -5.85 -21.39 -13.52
N ALA A 63 -5.61 -22.17 -14.59
CA ALA A 63 -5.62 -21.75 -15.99
C ALA A 63 -4.71 -20.55 -16.27
N ILE A 64 -3.53 -20.52 -15.64
CA ILE A 64 -2.48 -19.53 -15.87
C ILE A 64 -1.58 -20.03 -17.00
N SER A 65 -1.39 -19.20 -18.02
CA SER A 65 -0.40 -19.45 -19.07
C SER A 65 0.99 -19.16 -18.51
N VAL A 66 1.84 -20.18 -18.45
CA VAL A 66 3.22 -20.08 -17.93
C VAL A 66 4.14 -19.60 -19.05
N PRO A 67 4.83 -18.45 -18.89
CA PRO A 67 5.86 -18.00 -19.83
C PRO A 67 6.99 -19.04 -19.96
N SER A 68 7.53 -19.20 -21.17
CA SER A 68 8.57 -20.21 -21.45
C SER A 68 9.87 -20.00 -20.66
N ASN A 69 10.17 -18.75 -20.31
CA ASN A 69 11.32 -18.34 -19.52
C ASN A 69 10.95 -17.93 -18.09
N ALA A 70 9.76 -18.30 -17.60
CA ALA A 70 9.34 -17.97 -16.25
C ALA A 70 10.28 -18.61 -15.22
N THR A 71 10.67 -17.84 -14.22
CA THR A 71 11.38 -18.31 -13.04
C THR A 71 10.39 -18.79 -11.97
N LYS A 72 10.91 -19.46 -10.94
CA LYS A 72 10.15 -19.84 -9.74
C LYS A 72 9.44 -18.66 -9.10
N ASP A 73 10.08 -17.50 -9.04
CA ASP A 73 9.50 -16.30 -8.46
C ASP A 73 8.44 -15.70 -9.38
N ASP A 74 8.68 -15.69 -10.70
CA ASP A 74 7.69 -15.23 -11.69
C ASP A 74 6.39 -16.01 -11.58
N LEU A 75 6.50 -17.34 -11.49
CA LEU A 75 5.32 -18.19 -11.37
C LEU A 75 4.63 -18.05 -10.01
N SER A 76 5.39 -17.78 -8.93
CA SER A 76 4.82 -17.47 -7.62
C SER A 76 3.99 -16.18 -7.67
N ASP A 77 4.54 -15.10 -8.23
CA ASP A 77 3.84 -13.81 -8.35
C ASP A 77 2.61 -13.93 -9.28
N LEU A 78 2.70 -14.68 -10.38
CA LEU A 78 1.56 -14.99 -11.27
C LEU A 78 0.44 -15.73 -10.55
N ILE A 79 0.79 -16.74 -9.74
CA ILE A 79 -0.16 -17.52 -8.94
C ILE A 79 -0.82 -16.61 -7.89
N SER A 80 -0.05 -15.85 -7.11
CA SER A 80 -0.56 -14.91 -6.11
C SER A 80 -1.48 -13.87 -6.72
N LEU A 81 -1.07 -13.27 -7.85
CA LEU A 81 -1.87 -12.31 -8.60
C LEU A 81 -3.27 -12.86 -8.92
N LYS A 82 -3.36 -14.14 -9.34
CA LYS A 82 -4.61 -14.82 -9.67
C LYS A 82 -5.45 -15.14 -8.43
N ILE A 83 -4.85 -15.73 -7.40
CA ILE A 83 -5.53 -16.17 -6.17
C ILE A 83 -6.10 -14.97 -5.41
N ASP A 84 -5.28 -13.93 -5.23
CA ASP A 84 -5.63 -12.74 -4.44
C ASP A 84 -6.55 -11.78 -5.21
N ARG A 85 -6.86 -12.11 -6.47
CA ARG A 85 -7.59 -11.26 -7.42
C ARG A 85 -6.97 -9.86 -7.47
N ASP A 86 -5.65 -9.80 -7.42
CA ASP A 86 -4.90 -8.55 -7.46
C ASP A 86 -4.74 -8.07 -8.91
N LYS A 87 -4.38 -6.81 -9.08
CA LYS A 87 -4.13 -6.19 -10.39
C LYS A 87 -2.63 -6.11 -10.61
N PRO A 88 -2.11 -6.33 -11.83
CA PRO A 88 -0.70 -6.15 -12.12
C PRO A 88 -0.21 -4.75 -11.73
N ALA A 89 0.97 -4.67 -11.12
CA ALA A 89 1.61 -3.39 -10.85
C ALA A 89 2.07 -2.74 -12.17
N THR A 90 1.59 -1.52 -12.45
CA THR A 90 2.12 -0.70 -13.56
C THR A 90 3.59 -0.32 -13.35
N GLU A 91 4.31 0.04 -14.42
CA GLU A 91 5.71 0.49 -14.32
C GLU A 91 5.90 1.69 -13.38
N ARG A 92 4.91 2.59 -13.29
CA ARG A 92 4.93 3.68 -12.30
C ARG A 92 4.96 3.14 -10.86
N HIS A 93 4.19 2.10 -10.55
CA HIS A 93 4.23 1.51 -9.22
C HIS A 93 5.57 0.82 -8.96
N LYS A 94 6.07 0.06 -9.94
CA LYS A 94 7.38 -0.61 -9.86
C LYS A 94 8.53 0.38 -9.68
N ALA A 95 8.48 1.55 -10.32
CA ALA A 95 9.48 2.60 -10.13
C ALA A 95 9.62 3.01 -8.66
N PHE A 96 8.52 3.10 -7.90
CA PHE A 96 8.59 3.36 -6.45
C PHE A 96 9.24 2.21 -5.67
N GLY A 97 8.94 0.95 -6.03
CA GLY A 97 9.61 -0.19 -5.42
C GLY A 97 11.12 -0.18 -5.65
N ARG A 98 11.54 0.06 -6.91
CA ARG A 98 12.96 0.17 -7.26
C ARG A 98 13.64 1.32 -6.53
N SER A 99 12.99 2.48 -6.40
CA SER A 99 13.58 3.63 -5.68
C SER A 99 13.82 3.36 -4.19
N TYR A 100 13.15 2.36 -3.60
CA TYR A 100 13.39 1.93 -2.22
C TYR A 100 14.34 0.72 -2.10
N GLY A 101 14.89 0.25 -3.23
CA GLY A 101 15.80 -0.89 -3.30
C GLY A 101 15.09 -2.24 -3.17
N LEU A 102 13.84 -2.35 -3.65
CA LEU A 102 13.08 -3.59 -3.54
C LEU A 102 13.19 -4.44 -4.78
N ASP A 103 13.22 -5.74 -4.53
CA ASP A 103 13.14 -6.77 -5.54
C ASP A 103 11.75 -7.35 -5.68
N PHE A 104 11.36 -7.50 -6.94
CA PHE A 104 10.11 -8.11 -7.34
C PHE A 104 10.18 -8.48 -8.81
N THR A 105 9.30 -9.40 -9.22
CA THR A 105 9.22 -9.84 -10.61
C THR A 105 8.45 -8.84 -11.46
N ASN A 106 8.47 -9.05 -12.77
CA ASN A 106 7.63 -8.28 -13.68
C ASN A 106 6.13 -8.55 -13.53
N TYR A 107 5.77 -9.65 -12.84
CA TYR A 107 4.39 -10.12 -12.67
C TYR A 107 3.77 -9.72 -11.32
N ILE A 108 4.51 -9.01 -10.46
CA ILE A 108 4.03 -8.64 -9.13
C ILE A 108 2.68 -7.89 -9.16
N GLY A 109 1.78 -8.29 -8.27
CA GLY A 109 0.52 -7.62 -8.01
C GLY A 109 0.71 -6.26 -7.33
N LYS A 110 -0.21 -5.33 -7.58
CA LYS A 110 -0.19 -3.98 -7.03
C LYS A 110 -0.28 -3.97 -5.51
N LYS A 111 -1.19 -4.75 -4.91
CA LYS A 111 -1.31 -4.87 -3.45
C LYS A 111 -0.06 -5.51 -2.86
N ALA A 112 0.43 -6.59 -3.48
CA ALA A 112 1.65 -7.26 -3.05
C ALA A 112 2.86 -6.32 -3.06
N LEU A 113 3.06 -5.54 -4.13
CA LEU A 113 4.13 -4.56 -4.23
C LEU A 113 4.01 -3.47 -3.15
N PHE A 114 2.80 -2.96 -2.92
CA PHE A 114 2.59 -1.94 -1.88
C PHE A 114 2.85 -2.47 -0.48
N ASN A 115 2.47 -3.72 -0.20
CA ASN A 115 2.81 -4.41 1.05
C ASN A 115 4.33 -4.53 1.22
N ARG A 116 5.06 -4.94 0.17
CA ARG A 116 6.54 -5.01 0.20
C ARG A 116 7.16 -3.62 0.46
N ILE A 117 6.68 -2.58 -0.22
CA ILE A 117 7.14 -1.20 0.02
C ILE A 117 6.94 -0.80 1.47
N HIS A 118 5.73 -0.97 1.99
CA HIS A 118 5.44 -0.54 3.35
C HIS A 118 6.25 -1.33 4.39
N ALA A 119 6.34 -2.66 4.25
CA ALA A 119 7.11 -3.51 5.14
C ALA A 119 8.60 -3.10 5.18
N ALA A 120 9.19 -2.80 4.02
CA ALA A 120 10.58 -2.36 3.94
C ALA A 120 10.83 -0.96 4.55
N LEU A 121 9.80 -0.10 4.58
CA LEU A 121 9.89 1.25 5.13
C LEU A 121 9.60 1.29 6.64
N ILE A 122 8.97 0.26 7.22
CA ILE A 122 8.79 0.15 8.68
C ILE A 122 10.12 -0.04 9.42
N ALA A 123 11.14 -0.55 8.73
CA ALA A 123 12.45 -0.82 9.30
C ALA A 123 13.06 0.40 10.03
N PRO A 124 13.75 0.21 11.17
CA PRO A 124 14.41 1.31 11.89
C PRO A 124 15.36 2.11 10.98
N GLY A 125 15.36 3.42 11.13
CA GLY A 125 16.18 4.34 10.31
C GLY A 125 15.55 4.73 8.97
N ARG A 126 14.37 4.20 8.63
CA ARG A 126 13.60 4.55 7.42
C ARG A 126 12.37 5.40 7.70
N GLU A 127 12.25 5.99 8.89
CA GLU A 127 11.07 6.75 9.34
C GLU A 127 10.69 7.89 8.40
N LYS A 128 11.68 8.66 7.92
CA LYS A 128 11.44 9.74 6.97
C LYS A 128 10.89 9.21 5.64
N GLN A 129 11.46 8.13 5.12
CA GLN A 129 10.99 7.50 3.87
C GLN A 129 9.57 6.93 4.03
N LEU A 130 9.28 6.31 5.17
CA LEU A 130 7.94 5.83 5.52
C LEU A 130 6.91 6.96 5.50
N LEU A 131 7.24 8.09 6.13
CA LEU A 131 6.36 9.26 6.18
C LEU A 131 6.24 9.96 4.83
N SER A 132 7.31 10.04 4.03
CA SER A 132 7.25 10.55 2.65
C SER A 132 6.35 9.67 1.78
N TRP A 133 6.49 8.34 1.87
CA TRP A 133 5.60 7.41 1.19
C TRP A 133 4.15 7.61 1.61
N PHE A 134 3.87 7.61 2.91
CA PHE A 134 2.51 7.80 3.44
C PHE A 134 1.91 9.14 3.00
N THR A 135 2.67 10.23 3.13
CA THR A 135 2.23 11.59 2.75
C THR A 135 1.93 11.66 1.26
N PHE A 136 2.77 11.07 0.41
CA PHE A 136 2.49 10.97 -1.02
C PHE A 136 1.20 10.18 -1.31
N ARG A 137 0.94 9.09 -0.56
CA ARG A 137 -0.33 8.34 -0.70
C ARG A 137 -1.54 9.19 -0.31
N VAL A 138 -1.46 9.99 0.75
CA VAL A 138 -2.50 10.97 1.13
C VAL A 138 -2.67 12.03 0.04
N TYR A 139 -1.58 12.53 -0.54
CA TYR A 139 -1.65 13.47 -1.67
C TYR A 139 -2.39 12.87 -2.87
N ARG A 140 -2.08 11.63 -3.26
CA ARG A 140 -2.75 10.95 -4.38
C ARG A 140 -4.26 10.81 -4.16
N GLU A 141 -4.68 10.57 -2.92
CA GLU A 141 -6.08 10.58 -2.53
C GLU A 141 -6.71 11.97 -2.71
N LEU A 142 -6.08 13.02 -2.19
CA LEU A 142 -6.58 14.39 -2.29
C LEU A 142 -6.64 14.88 -3.75
N ALA A 143 -5.71 14.45 -4.59
CA ALA A 143 -5.67 14.74 -6.02
C ALA A 143 -6.64 13.85 -6.85
N GLY A 144 -7.48 13.03 -6.21
CA GLY A 144 -8.42 12.14 -6.90
C GLY A 144 -7.76 11.08 -7.80
N GLY A 145 -6.46 10.83 -7.60
CA GLY A 145 -5.68 9.95 -8.48
C GLY A 145 -5.40 10.52 -9.87
N ALA A 146 -5.55 11.83 -10.11
CA ALA A 146 -5.28 12.46 -11.41
C ALA A 146 -3.88 12.13 -11.94
N GLU A 147 -3.74 11.78 -13.22
CA GLU A 147 -2.44 11.39 -13.78
C GLU A 147 -1.49 12.57 -13.96
N ASN A 148 -2.05 13.75 -14.27
CA ASN A 148 -1.36 15.03 -14.44
C ASN A 148 -1.17 15.83 -13.14
N ALA A 149 -1.26 15.17 -11.98
CA ALA A 149 -1.02 15.82 -10.70
C ALA A 149 0.44 16.34 -10.61
N PRO A 150 0.69 17.58 -10.13
CA PRO A 150 2.02 18.17 -10.10
C PRO A 150 3.08 17.34 -9.35
N ILE A 151 2.69 16.72 -8.23
CA ILE A 151 3.58 15.87 -7.45
C ILE A 151 3.51 14.44 -7.98
N THR A 152 4.64 13.95 -8.48
CA THR A 152 4.71 12.68 -9.20
C THR A 152 5.14 11.50 -8.33
N GLY A 153 5.83 11.76 -7.21
CA GLY A 153 6.40 10.74 -6.32
C GLY A 153 6.67 11.21 -4.88
N PRO A 154 7.16 10.29 -4.02
CA PRO A 154 7.41 10.54 -2.60
C PRO A 154 8.68 11.35 -2.29
N SER A 155 9.60 11.48 -3.25
CA SER A 155 10.82 12.29 -3.14
C SER A 155 10.61 13.75 -3.57
N ASP A 156 9.36 14.17 -3.76
CA ASP A 156 9.05 15.57 -4.07
C ASP A 156 9.35 16.44 -2.84
N PRO A 157 10.00 17.62 -3.00
CA PRO A 157 10.40 18.45 -1.87
C PRO A 157 9.25 18.79 -0.90
N ILE A 158 8.04 19.04 -1.41
CA ILE A 158 6.88 19.36 -0.55
C ILE A 158 6.51 18.13 0.29
N ILE A 159 6.58 16.94 -0.30
CA ILE A 159 6.30 15.69 0.41
C ILE A 159 7.36 15.45 1.49
N GLU A 160 8.64 15.62 1.18
CA GLU A 160 9.74 15.40 2.12
C GLU A 160 9.74 16.40 3.27
N GLU A 161 9.43 17.67 3.02
CA GLU A 161 9.29 18.69 4.06
C GLU A 161 8.13 18.37 5.02
N ILE A 162 6.98 17.95 4.48
CA ILE A 162 5.85 17.52 5.30
C ILE A 162 6.21 16.26 6.10
N ALA A 163 6.86 15.28 5.48
CA ALA A 163 7.30 14.07 6.15
C ALA A 163 8.29 14.36 7.29
N ALA A 164 9.23 15.28 7.07
CA ALA A 164 10.17 15.73 8.10
C ALA A 164 9.43 16.38 9.27
N GLN A 165 8.42 17.21 9.01
CA GLN A 165 7.58 17.77 10.07
C GLN A 165 6.79 16.71 10.82
N LEU A 166 6.12 15.78 10.12
CA LEU A 166 5.35 14.71 10.75
C LEU A 166 6.23 13.77 11.60
N SER A 167 7.52 13.66 11.26
CA SER A 167 8.47 12.80 11.99
C SER A 167 8.76 13.28 13.41
N THR A 168 8.41 14.52 13.76
CA THR A 168 8.58 15.03 15.13
C THR A 168 7.52 14.50 16.10
N ASP A 169 6.41 13.94 15.61
CA ASP A 169 5.39 13.32 16.45
C ASP A 169 5.41 11.79 16.35
N GLU A 170 5.94 11.15 17.39
CA GLU A 170 6.01 9.70 17.52
C GLU A 170 4.63 9.02 17.43
N LYS A 171 3.53 9.69 17.81
CA LYS A 171 2.18 9.14 17.68
C LYS A 171 1.78 9.01 16.21
N ILE A 172 2.20 9.94 15.36
CA ILE A 172 1.96 9.90 13.91
C ILE A 172 2.74 8.74 13.32
N LEU A 173 4.02 8.60 13.64
CA LEU A 173 4.85 7.49 13.17
C LEU A 173 4.27 6.14 13.57
N LYS A 174 3.90 5.96 14.85
CA LYS A 174 3.20 4.76 15.34
C LYS A 174 1.88 4.52 14.62
N SER A 175 1.15 5.56 14.24
CA SER A 175 -0.09 5.42 13.48
C SER A 175 0.16 4.96 12.05
N VAL A 176 1.21 5.44 11.39
CA VAL A 176 1.56 5.05 10.01
C VAL A 176 2.09 3.61 9.96
N ARG A 177 2.86 3.17 10.96
CA ARG A 177 3.39 1.79 11.05
C ARG A 177 2.33 0.69 11.16
N ARG A 178 1.09 1.03 11.52
CA ARG A 178 -0.01 0.06 11.69
C ARG A 178 -0.77 -0.27 10.42
N TYR A 179 -0.50 0.42 9.32
CA TYR A 179 -1.17 0.15 8.05
C TYR A 179 -0.61 -1.12 7.41
N GLU A 180 -1.42 -1.82 6.63
CA GLU A 180 -0.89 -2.67 5.58
C GLU A 180 -0.60 -1.79 4.36
N GLY A 181 0.41 -2.15 3.56
CA GLY A 181 0.76 -1.36 2.39
C GLY A 181 -0.39 -1.25 1.37
N ALA A 182 -1.15 -2.33 1.20
CA ALA A 182 -2.32 -2.40 0.34
C ALA A 182 -3.43 -1.40 0.74
N ASP A 183 -3.56 -1.10 2.04
CA ASP A 183 -4.51 -0.10 2.53
C ASP A 183 -4.15 1.30 2.03
N LEU A 184 -2.87 1.57 1.74
CA LEU A 184 -2.42 2.88 1.28
C LEU A 184 -2.65 3.11 -0.22
N ILE A 185 -3.28 2.16 -0.93
CA ILE A 185 -3.64 2.34 -2.34
C ILE A 185 -4.71 3.43 -2.49
N TRP A 186 -5.71 3.46 -1.59
CA TRP A 186 -6.76 4.48 -1.52
C TRP A 186 -7.19 4.70 -0.06
N PHE A 187 -7.86 5.80 0.26
CA PHE A 187 -8.36 6.02 1.62
C PHE A 187 -9.89 6.05 1.68
N GLY A 188 -10.44 5.55 2.79
CA GLY A 188 -11.87 5.48 3.04
C GLY A 188 -12.51 4.21 2.49
N GLU A 189 -13.82 4.28 2.30
CA GLU A 189 -14.67 3.13 1.95
C GLU A 189 -15.13 3.21 0.50
N TRP A 190 -15.22 2.05 -0.15
CA TRP A 190 -15.81 1.90 -1.47
C TRP A 190 -16.81 0.76 -1.46
N THR A 191 -18.05 1.04 -1.87
CA THR A 191 -19.09 0.02 -2.02
C THR A 191 -19.13 -0.45 -3.46
N ALA A 192 -18.87 -1.74 -3.66
CA ALA A 192 -19.00 -2.39 -4.95
C ALA A 192 -20.48 -2.46 -5.41
N PRO A 193 -20.76 -2.63 -6.71
CA PRO A 193 -22.14 -2.70 -7.22
C PRO A 193 -23.00 -3.82 -6.61
N ASN A 194 -22.37 -4.86 -6.06
CA ASN A 194 -23.02 -5.97 -5.36
C ASN A 194 -23.32 -5.65 -3.87
N GLY A 195 -23.06 -4.42 -3.40
CA GLY A 195 -23.25 -4.00 -2.02
C GLY A 195 -22.09 -4.31 -1.07
N THR A 196 -21.04 -5.01 -1.52
CA THR A 196 -19.86 -5.29 -0.67
C THR A 196 -19.07 -4.01 -0.40
N VAL A 197 -18.82 -3.71 0.87
CA VAL A 197 -17.98 -2.58 1.28
C VAL A 197 -16.52 -3.02 1.37
N HIS A 198 -15.64 -2.26 0.71
CA HIS A 198 -14.20 -2.43 0.74
C HIS A 198 -13.57 -1.23 1.46
N ASN A 199 -12.70 -1.52 2.42
CA ASN A 199 -11.98 -0.51 3.18
C ASN A 199 -10.57 -0.36 2.64
N GLY A 200 -10.13 0.89 2.48
CA GLY A 200 -8.71 1.23 2.35
C GLY A 200 -8.22 1.91 3.62
N GLY A 201 -7.19 2.73 3.49
CA GLY A 201 -6.60 3.45 4.60
C GLY A 201 -7.62 4.36 5.29
N SER A 202 -7.65 4.36 6.62
CA SER A 202 -8.59 5.20 7.37
C SER A 202 -8.27 6.69 7.24
N LYS A 203 -9.29 7.49 6.89
CA LYS A 203 -9.25 8.97 6.92
C LYS A 203 -9.40 9.56 8.32
N ARG A 204 -9.67 8.72 9.33
CA ARG A 204 -10.01 9.16 10.70
C ARG A 204 -8.78 9.27 11.60
N THR A 205 -7.65 8.70 11.20
CA THR A 205 -6.40 8.71 11.98
C THR A 205 -5.83 10.12 12.09
N SER A 206 -5.09 10.39 13.18
CA SER A 206 -4.35 11.65 13.33
C SER A 206 -3.35 11.83 12.19
N ALA A 207 -2.62 10.77 11.84
CA ALA A 207 -1.67 10.75 10.73
C ALA A 207 -2.29 11.22 9.40
N TYR A 208 -3.43 10.67 9.01
CA TYR A 208 -4.10 11.10 7.78
C TYR A 208 -4.53 12.56 7.85
N LYS A 209 -5.19 12.96 8.95
CA LYS A 209 -5.73 14.31 9.11
C LYS A 209 -4.64 15.37 9.06
N GLU A 210 -3.51 15.12 9.73
CA GLU A 210 -2.39 16.06 9.79
C GLU A 210 -1.66 16.16 8.45
N ALA A 211 -1.33 15.02 7.82
CA ALA A 211 -0.74 15.00 6.48
C ALA A 211 -1.66 15.72 5.47
N ALA A 212 -2.96 15.44 5.50
CA ALA A 212 -3.93 16.07 4.60
C ALA A 212 -4.05 17.59 4.85
N ALA A 213 -3.98 18.05 6.10
CA ALA A 213 -4.00 19.47 6.42
C ALA A 213 -2.76 20.20 5.87
N LEU A 214 -1.57 19.64 6.09
CA LEU A 214 -0.31 20.20 5.58
C LEU A 214 -0.27 20.20 4.04
N LEU A 215 -0.74 19.13 3.40
CA LEU A 215 -0.83 19.05 1.94
C LEU A 215 -1.77 20.10 1.35
N LYS A 216 -2.94 20.34 1.96
CA LYS A 216 -3.87 21.39 1.50
C LYS A 216 -3.29 22.80 1.61
N GLN A 217 -2.36 23.02 2.56
CA GLN A 217 -1.70 24.31 2.73
C GLN A 217 -0.55 24.51 1.74
N ARG A 218 0.20 23.45 1.42
CA ARG A 218 1.49 23.57 0.72
C ARG A 218 1.49 23.05 -0.71
N ALA A 219 0.66 22.05 -1.02
CA ALA A 219 0.65 21.40 -2.32
C ALA A 219 -0.41 22.01 -3.24
N LYS A 220 -0.06 22.18 -4.52
CA LYS A 220 -1.04 22.49 -5.56
C LYS A 220 -1.84 21.23 -5.88
N LEU A 221 -3.12 21.24 -5.52
CA LEU A 221 -4.05 20.18 -5.88
C LEU A 221 -4.69 20.50 -7.23
N PRO A 222 -4.91 19.52 -8.12
CA PRO A 222 -5.62 19.73 -9.37
C PRO A 222 -7.02 20.32 -9.12
N GLU A 223 -7.35 21.40 -9.86
CA GLU A 223 -8.67 22.04 -9.81
C GLU A 223 -9.76 21.05 -10.27
N GLY A 224 -10.93 21.08 -9.61
CA GLY A 224 -12.07 20.21 -9.96
C GLY A 224 -12.15 18.86 -9.24
N THR A 225 -11.32 18.59 -8.24
CA THR A 225 -11.34 17.32 -7.47
C THR A 225 -12.39 17.25 -6.36
N ASN A 226 -13.23 18.29 -6.20
CA ASN A 226 -14.37 18.22 -5.28
C ASN A 226 -15.53 17.40 -5.91
N LYS A 227 -15.77 16.24 -5.30
CA LYS A 227 -16.82 15.24 -5.56
C LYS A 227 -16.51 14.21 -6.64
N SER A 228 -16.00 13.06 -6.19
CA SER A 228 -16.67 11.78 -6.47
C SER A 228 -16.16 10.75 -5.45
N SER A 229 -16.96 10.49 -4.41
CA SER A 229 -17.18 9.08 -4.06
C SER A 229 -17.48 8.39 -5.38
N ARG A 230 -16.59 7.54 -5.89
CA ARG A 230 -16.76 6.85 -7.18
C ARG A 230 -18.04 6.00 -7.14
N SER A 231 -19.16 6.66 -7.37
CA SER A 231 -20.43 6.13 -7.75
C SER A 231 -20.40 6.13 -9.28
N SER A 232 -19.95 5.03 -9.84
CA SER A 232 -20.20 4.72 -11.25
C SER A 232 -21.43 3.82 -11.30
N ALA A 233 -22.61 4.42 -11.27
CA ALA A 233 -23.85 3.76 -11.66
C ALA A 233 -24.31 4.34 -13.01
N GLN A 234 -24.48 3.42 -13.96
CA GLN A 234 -25.31 3.50 -15.17
C GLN A 234 -24.95 4.51 -16.27
N GLN A 235 -24.27 3.98 -17.29
CA GLN A 235 -24.73 4.17 -18.68
C GLN A 235 -24.73 2.81 -19.38
N GLY A 236 -25.85 2.10 -19.24
CA GLY A 236 -26.22 0.95 -20.05
C GLY A 236 -27.62 1.23 -20.56
N GLY A 237 -27.72 1.66 -21.81
CA GLY A 237 -29.00 1.89 -22.46
C GLY A 237 -29.76 0.58 -22.64
N ARG A 238 -31.05 0.58 -22.29
CA ARG A 238 -32.05 -0.22 -23.00
C ARG A 238 -33.45 0.34 -22.77
N ALA A 239 -34.00 0.79 -23.89
CA ALA A 239 -35.40 0.82 -24.34
C ALA A 239 -36.52 1.11 -23.33
N ALA A 240 -37.30 2.12 -23.71
CA ALA A 240 -38.59 2.51 -23.16
C ALA A 240 -39.57 1.34 -23.07
N VAL A 241 -40.24 1.25 -21.92
CA VAL A 241 -41.62 0.77 -21.82
C VAL A 241 -42.36 1.74 -20.91
N THR A 242 -43.32 2.43 -21.51
CA THR A 242 -44.30 3.33 -20.90
C THR A 242 -45.27 2.57 -19.99
N ALA A 243 -45.51 3.06 -18.78
CA ALA A 243 -46.82 2.94 -18.13
C ALA A 243 -46.93 3.86 -16.89
N THR A 244 -47.72 4.92 -17.06
CA THR A 244 -48.71 5.49 -16.13
C THR A 244 -48.32 5.97 -14.73
N GLU A 245 -48.54 7.27 -14.56
CA GLU A 245 -48.69 8.05 -13.32
C GLU A 245 -49.54 7.38 -12.23
N SER A 246 -49.17 7.60 -10.97
CA SER A 246 -50.13 8.08 -9.97
C SER A 246 -49.47 8.98 -8.92
N LYS A 247 -50.28 9.92 -8.45
CA LYS A 247 -49.99 11.13 -7.67
C LYS A 247 -49.76 10.84 -6.18
N GLY A 248 -49.11 11.77 -5.47
CA GLY A 248 -49.38 11.94 -4.03
C GLY A 248 -48.23 12.41 -3.14
N CYS A 249 -47.87 13.69 -3.22
CA CYS A 249 -47.25 14.40 -2.09
C CYS A 249 -48.35 14.79 -1.10
N LEU A 250 -48.21 14.46 0.19
CA LEU A 250 -48.54 15.29 1.37
C LEU A 250 -48.65 14.45 2.65
N SER A 251 -48.34 15.10 3.77
CA SER A 251 -48.70 14.76 5.16
C SER A 251 -47.69 13.82 5.87
N VAL A 252 -47.14 14.07 7.06
CA VAL A 252 -47.38 15.03 8.15
C VAL A 252 -46.06 15.24 8.92
N ILE A 253 -45.75 16.49 9.27
CA ILE A 253 -44.80 16.85 10.33
C ILE A 253 -45.61 17.29 11.56
N ALA A 254 -45.13 16.89 12.75
CA ALA A 254 -45.26 17.51 14.08
C ALA A 254 -46.00 16.69 15.16
N LEU A 255 -45.25 16.33 16.22
CA LEU A 255 -45.57 16.45 17.65
C LEU A 255 -44.44 15.75 18.44
N ALA A 256 -43.38 16.45 18.88
CA ALA A 256 -43.31 17.28 20.09
C ALA A 256 -43.71 16.51 21.37
N PHE A 257 -42.73 16.00 22.13
CA PHE A 257 -42.83 15.94 23.59
C PHE A 257 -41.48 16.28 24.23
N ALA A 258 -41.53 17.36 25.00
CA ALA A 258 -40.48 17.86 25.87
C ALA A 258 -40.33 16.95 27.10
N LEU A 259 -39.10 16.89 27.61
CA LEU A 259 -38.76 16.42 28.96
C LEU A 259 -39.55 17.21 30.03
N PRO A 260 -39.71 16.62 31.23
CA PRO A 260 -38.86 17.14 32.30
C PRO A 260 -38.23 16.06 33.17
N ALA A 261 -37.00 16.35 33.56
CA ALA A 261 -36.30 15.78 34.70
C ALA A 261 -37.05 16.11 36.00
N LEU A 262 -37.28 15.10 36.85
CA LEU A 262 -37.43 15.20 38.30
C LEU A 262 -37.71 13.80 38.86
N ALA A 263 -36.73 13.19 39.51
CA ALA A 263 -36.82 12.15 40.56
C ALA A 263 -35.66 11.14 40.46
N TYR A 264 -34.42 11.56 40.74
CA TYR A 264 -33.35 10.62 41.11
C TYR A 264 -32.31 11.26 42.05
N THR A 265 -32.76 11.97 43.08
CA THR A 265 -31.89 12.52 44.13
C THR A 265 -32.27 12.13 45.56
N VAL A 266 -33.13 11.11 45.77
CA VAL A 266 -33.57 10.75 47.14
C VAL A 266 -33.23 9.31 47.58
N VAL A 267 -32.59 8.48 46.75
CA VAL A 267 -32.27 7.08 47.15
C VAL A 267 -30.78 6.85 47.46
N TRP A 268 -29.87 7.79 47.13
CA TRP A 268 -28.43 7.56 47.28
C TRP A 268 -27.81 8.05 48.61
N LEU A 269 -28.58 8.66 49.51
CA LEU A 269 -28.07 9.18 50.80
C LEU A 269 -28.46 8.32 52.03
N ARG A 270 -29.06 7.14 51.84
CA ARG A 270 -29.47 6.26 52.96
C ARG A 270 -28.47 5.15 53.32
N ASP A 271 -27.48 4.86 52.48
CA ASP A 271 -26.57 3.72 52.67
C ASP A 271 -25.11 4.12 53.00
N HIS A 272 -24.87 5.35 53.47
CA HIS A 272 -23.51 5.80 53.85
C HIS A 272 -23.37 6.39 55.26
N PHE A 273 -24.43 6.44 56.06
CA PHE A 273 -24.34 6.82 57.48
C PHE A 273 -25.42 6.14 58.33
N ALA A 274 -25.25 4.84 58.61
CA ALA A 274 -25.70 4.12 59.83
C ALA A 274 -25.29 2.65 59.72
#